data_AF-A0A1B9MLY8-F1
#
_entry.id   AF-A0A1B9MLY8-F1
#
_cell.length_a   1.000
_cell.length_b   1.000
_cell.length_c   1.000
_cell.angle_alpha   90.00
_cell.angle_beta   90.00
_cell.angle_gamma   90.00
#
_symmetry.space_group_name_H-M   'P 1'
#
loop_
_entity.id
_entity.type
_entity.pdbx_description
1 polymer ?
#
loop_
_entity_poly.entity_id
_entity_poly.type
_entity_poly.pdbx_seq_one_letter_code
_entity_poly.pdbx_strand_id
1 'polypeptide(L)' 'MSQEFDFEKALMLLQNDQPLTGKEGILTPLIKQLTEAALSTELDFHLANDIPPNRRNG' A
#
# COMPACT_ATOMS: atom_id res chain seq x y z
N MET A 1 12.78 -0.31 -0.09
CA MET A 1 12.62 1.11 -0.43
C MET A 1 11.43 1.21 -1.36
N SER A 2 10.28 1.69 -0.86
CA SER A 2 9.17 2.06 -1.74
C SER A 2 9.62 3.24 -2.60
N GLN A 3 9.44 3.15 -3.91
CA GLN A 3 9.69 4.28 -4.81
C GLN A 3 8.65 5.36 -4.51
N GLU A 4 9.04 6.61 -4.32
CA GLU A 4 8.07 7.69 -4.13
C GLU A 4 7.17 7.87 -5.37
N PHE A 5 5.92 8.25 -5.15
CA PHE A 5 4.99 8.55 -6.23
C PHE A 5 5.37 9.89 -6.88
N ASP A 6 5.63 9.87 -8.18
CA ASP A 6 6.02 11.04 -8.95
C ASP A 6 4.78 11.82 -9.43
N PHE A 7 4.48 12.91 -8.72
CA PHE A 7 3.33 13.77 -9.01
C PHE A 7 3.48 14.56 -10.32
N GLU A 8 4.70 14.97 -10.69
CA GLU A 8 4.95 15.70 -11.94
C GLU A 8 4.70 14.80 -13.14
N LYS A 9 5.19 13.55 -13.07
CA LYS A 9 4.89 12.53 -14.07
C LYS A 9 3.39 12.25 -14.16
N ALA A 10 2.71 12.13 -13.03
CA ALA A 10 1.27 11.91 -12.99
C ALA A 10 0.50 13.06 -13.66
N LEU A 11 0.91 14.31 -13.43
CA LEU A 11 0.31 15.49 -14.05
C LEU A 11 0.50 15.49 -15.57
N MET A 12 1.70 15.17 -16.07
CA MET A 12 1.97 15.05 -17.50
C MET A 12 1.12 13.96 -18.17
N LEU A 13 0.95 12.80 -17.52
CA LEU A 13 0.11 11.72 -18.06
C LEU A 13 -1.37 12.10 -18.09
N LEU A 14 -1.84 12.84 -17.08
CA LEU A 14 -3.20 13.34 -17.02
C LEU A 14 -3.49 14.35 -18.14
N GLN A 15 -2.51 15.23 -18.43
CA GLN A 15 -2.59 16.17 -19.55
C GLN A 15 -2.61 15.46 -20.92
N ASN A 16 -2.09 14.23 -21.00
CA ASN A 16 -2.08 13.40 -22.19
C ASN A 16 -3.27 12.43 -22.26
N ASP A 17 -4.38 12.74 -21.58
CA ASP A 17 -5.63 11.96 -21.56
C ASP A 17 -5.48 10.50 -21.09
N GLN A 18 -4.42 10.16 -20.35
CA GLN A 18 -4.31 8.83 -19.76
C GLN A 18 -5.36 8.68 -18.65
N PRO A 19 -6.07 7.52 -18.56
CA PRO A 19 -7.07 7.33 -17.53
C PRO A 19 -6.50 7.47 -16.12
N LEU A 20 -7.24 8.14 -15.24
CA LEU A 20 -6.83 8.34 -13.86
C LEU A 20 -6.83 7.03 -13.04
N THR A 21 -7.73 6.10 -13.39
CA THR A 21 -7.98 4.83 -12.69
C THR A 21 -7.99 3.63 -13.65
N GLY A 22 -8.14 2.42 -13.11
CA GLY A 22 -8.11 1.17 -13.88
C GLY A 22 -6.73 0.52 -13.90
N LYS A 23 -6.57 -0.60 -14.61
CA LYS A 23 -5.32 -1.38 -14.56
C LYS A 23 -4.08 -0.55 -14.94
N GLU A 24 -4.21 0.29 -15.96
CA GLU A 24 -3.14 1.19 -16.46
C GLU A 24 -3.38 2.65 -16.03
N GLY A 25 -4.14 2.85 -14.95
CA GLY A 25 -4.48 4.16 -14.43
C GLY A 25 -3.30 4.88 -13.80
N ILE A 26 -3.27 6.21 -13.92
CA ILE A 26 -2.22 7.06 -13.34
C ILE A 26 -2.06 6.82 -11.83
N LEU A 27 -3.18 6.63 -11.11
CA LEU A 27 -3.18 6.45 -9.65
C LEU A 27 -2.94 5.01 -9.19
N THR A 28 -2.94 4.04 -10.09
CA THR A 28 -2.76 2.62 -9.76
C THR A 28 -1.50 2.32 -8.92
N PRO A 29 -0.31 2.85 -9.25
CA PRO A 29 0.87 2.64 -8.40
C PRO A 29 0.70 3.27 -7.01
N LEU A 30 0.05 4.43 -6.88
CA LEU A 30 -0.21 5.07 -5.57
C LEU A 30 -1.17 4.23 -4.72
N ILE A 31 -2.25 3.75 -5.32
CA ILE A 31 -3.22 2.88 -4.65
C ILE A 31 -2.51 1.61 -4.15
N LYS A 32 -1.69 0.97 -5.00
CA LYS A 32 -0.89 -0.20 -4.61
C LYS A 32 -0.02 0.10 -3.38
N GLN A 33 0.73 1.20 -3.40
CA GLN A 33 1.60 1.59 -2.28
C GLN A 33 0.83 1.78 -0.98
N LEU A 34 -0.30 2.49 -1.03
CA LEU A 34 -1.16 2.69 0.15
C LEU A 34 -1.73 1.37 0.67
N THR A 35 -2.18 0.49 -0.23
CA THR A 35 -2.71 -0.82 0.16
C THR A 35 -1.65 -1.74 0.75
N GLU A 36 -0.43 -1.72 0.20
CA GLU A 36 0.68 -2.52 0.73
C GLU A 36 1.12 -2.00 2.10
N ALA A 37 1.22 -0.69 2.27
CA ALA A 37 1.54 -0.08 3.56
C ALA A 37 0.48 -0.41 4.62
N ALA A 38 -0.80 -0.34 4.25
CA ALA A 38 -1.90 -0.72 5.15
C ALA A 38 -1.84 -2.22 5.52
N LEU A 39 -1.63 -3.12 4.55
CA LEU A 39 -1.51 -4.55 4.79
C LEU A 39 -0.30 -4.90 5.66
N SER A 40 0.87 -4.29 5.41
CA SER A 40 2.04 -4.48 6.26
C SER A 40 1.79 -4.00 7.68
N THR A 41 1.16 -2.84 7.85
CA THR A 41 0.81 -2.30 9.17
C THR A 41 -0.16 -3.22 9.91
N GLU A 42 -1.16 -3.76 9.22
CA GLU A 42 -2.11 -4.71 9.78
C GLU A 42 -1.41 -6.00 10.25
N LEU A 43 -0.49 -6.55 9.44
CA LEU A 43 0.30 -7.72 9.82
C LEU A 43 1.18 -7.46 11.04
N ASP A 44 1.87 -6.32 11.08
CA ASP A 44 2.70 -5.94 12.22
C ASP A 44 1.87 -5.76 13.49
N PHE A 45 0.69 -5.13 13.37
CA PHE A 45 -0.26 -5.00 14.46
C PHE A 45 -0.76 -6.37 14.94
N HIS A 46 -1.14 -7.26 14.04
CA HIS A 46 -1.56 -8.61 14.40
C HIS A 46 -0.45 -9.36 15.13
N LEU A 47 0.78 -9.38 14.62
CA LEU A 47 1.91 -10.07 15.26
C LEU A 47 2.25 -9.50 16.63
N ALA A 48 2.12 -8.18 16.82
CA ALA A 48 2.36 -7.54 18.11
C ALA A 48 1.27 -7.88 19.15
N ASN A 49 0.03 -8.12 18.71
CA ASN A 49 -1.11 -8.40 19.58
C ASN A 49 -1.42 -9.89 19.73
N ASP A 50 -0.93 -10.73 18.82
CA ASP A 50 -1.04 -12.19 18.88
C ASP A 50 0.05 -12.73 19.83
N ILE A 51 -0.03 -12.30 21.10
CA ILE A 51 0.71 -12.93 22.19
C ILE A 51 -0.08 -14.17 22.56
N PRO A 52 0.35 -15.39 22.18
CA PRO A 52 -0.36 -16.58 22.58
C PRO A 52 -0.40 -16.61 24.12
N PRO A 53 -1.56 -16.92 24.75
CA PRO A 53 -1.60 -17.11 26.19
C PRO A 53 -0.56 -18.18 26.53
N ASN A 54 0.38 -17.82 27.41
CA ASN A 54 1.42 -18.73 27.88
C ASN A 54 0.72 -20.01 28.35
N ARG A 55 0.81 -21.08 27.56
CA ARG A 55 0.37 -22.41 27.97
C ARG A 55 1.44 -22.93 28.92
N ARG A 56 1.51 -22.30 30.10
CA ARG A 56 2.24 -22.82 31.24
C ARG A 56 1.58 -24.15 31.54
N ASN A 57 2.29 -25.20 31.12
CA ASN A 57 1.96 -26.59 31.30
C ASN A 57 1.25 -26.82 32.64
N GLY A 58 0.15 -27.58 32.62
CA GLY A 58 -0.33 -28.22 33.84
C GLY A 58 0.75 -29.11 34.43
#